data_AF-A0A438E2P5-F1
#
_entry.id   AF-A0A438E2P5-F1
#
_cell.length_a   1.000
_cell.length_b   1.000
_cell.length_c   1.000
_cell.angle_alpha   90.00
_cell.angle_beta   90.00
_cell.angle_gamma   90.00
#
_symmetry.space_group_name_H-M   'P 1'
#
loop_
_entity.id
_entity.type
_entity.pdbx_description
1 polymer ?
#
loop_
_entity_poly.entity_id
_entity_poly.type
_entity_poly.pdbx_seq_one_letter_code
_entity_poly.pdbx_strand_id
1 'polypeptide(L)'
;MAVRNMAAGREVKEAIAKEIPTAKIDAMELDLSSMASVRKFASEFSSSGLPLNLLINNAGLMATPFMISKDNIELQFATNHIGMIIVLSDV
;
A
#
# COMPACT_ATOMS: atom_id res chain seq x y z
N MET A 1 4.56 -2.99 -6.12
CA MET A 1 4.65 -2.88 -4.65
C MET A 1 3.95 -1.61 -4.21
N ALA A 2 3.02 -1.73 -3.26
CA ALA A 2 2.31 -0.60 -2.68
C ALA A 2 3.00 -0.21 -1.37
N VAL A 3 3.38 1.07 -1.21
CA VAL A 3 4.21 1.54 -0.09
C VAL A 3 3.78 2.91 0.42
N ARG A 4 3.88 3.14 1.74
CA ARG A 4 3.62 4.46 2.34
C ARG A 4 4.78 5.45 2.21
N ASN A 5 5.99 4.96 1.92
CA ASN A 5 7.19 5.78 1.73
C ASN A 5 7.80 5.45 0.37
N MET A 6 7.63 6.37 -0.58
CA MET A 6 8.08 6.18 -1.95
C MET A 6 9.60 6.21 -2.12
N ALA A 7 10.34 6.89 -1.25
CA ALA A 7 11.80 6.89 -1.31
C ALA A 7 12.35 5.49 -0.97
N ALA A 8 11.92 4.94 0.17
CA ALA A 8 12.29 3.58 0.57
C ALA A 8 11.82 2.51 -0.44
N GLY A 9 10.62 2.67 -1.01
CA GLY A 9 10.12 1.77 -2.06
C GLY A 9 10.97 1.79 -3.33
N ARG A 10 11.47 2.96 -3.75
CA ARG A 10 12.36 3.08 -4.91
C ARG A 10 13.72 2.42 -4.65
N GLU A 11 14.29 2.61 -3.47
CA GLU A 11 15.55 1.96 -3.09
C GLU A 11 15.44 0.43 -3.16
N VAL A 12 14.36 -0.14 -2.63
CA VAL A 12 14.11 -1.60 -2.71
C VAL A 12 13.88 -2.05 -4.15
N LYS A 13 13.11 -1.30 -4.95
CA LYS A 13 12.93 -1.59 -6.39
C LYS A 13 14.29 -1.65 -7.12
N GLU A 14 15.17 -0.69 -6.87
CA GLU A 14 16.51 -0.64 -7.47
C GLU A 14 17.40 -1.80 -7.01
N ALA A 15 17.35 -2.15 -5.72
CA ALA A 15 18.08 -3.29 -5.18
C ALA A 15 17.65 -4.60 -5.85
N ILE A 16 16.35 -4.85 -5.98
CA ILE A 16 15.83 -6.06 -6.64
C ILE A 16 16.18 -6.06 -8.13
N ALA A 17 16.08 -4.91 -8.82
CA ALA A 17 16.44 -4.81 -10.24
C ALA A 17 17.94 -5.06 -10.48
N LYS A 18 18.82 -4.73 -9.53
CA LYS A 18 20.25 -5.08 -9.60
C LYS A 18 20.49 -6.58 -9.45
N GLU A 19 19.76 -7.25 -8.56
CA GLU A 19 19.89 -8.69 -8.33
C GLU A 19 19.21 -9.52 -9.44
N ILE A 20 18.08 -9.04 -9.95
CA ILE A 20 17.26 -9.70 -10.97
C ILE A 20 16.93 -8.67 -12.07
N PRO A 21 17.82 -8.49 -13.09
CA PRO A 21 17.66 -7.47 -14.13
C PRO A 21 16.39 -7.60 -14.99
N THR A 22 15.77 -8.77 -15.02
CA THR A 22 14.53 -9.03 -15.76
C THR A 22 13.27 -8.78 -14.91
N ALA A 23 13.40 -8.49 -13.62
CA ALA A 23 12.27 -8.25 -12.73
C ALA A 23 11.53 -6.96 -13.15
N LYS A 24 10.21 -7.07 -13.31
CA LYS A 24 9.32 -5.93 -13.57
C LYS A 24 8.65 -5.53 -12.26
N ILE A 25 9.03 -4.37 -11.73
CA ILE A 25 8.59 -3.92 -10.42
C ILE A 25 8.15 -2.46 -10.54
N ASP A 26 6.92 -2.18 -10.16
CA ASP A 26 6.42 -0.82 -9.98
C ASP A 26 6.26 -0.52 -8.51
N ALA A 27 6.55 0.71 -8.11
CA ALA A 27 6.27 1.20 -6.76
C ALA A 27 5.12 2.21 -6.86
N MET A 28 4.09 2.02 -6.06
CA MET A 28 2.90 2.87 -6.01
C MET A 28 2.66 3.30 -4.57
N GLU A 29 2.21 4.53 -4.38
CA GLU A 29 1.97 5.09 -3.06
C GLU A 29 0.68 4.50 -2.46
N LEU A 30 0.74 4.03 -1.22
CA LEU A 30 -0.41 3.56 -0.46
C LEU A 30 -0.17 3.75 1.05
N ASP A 31 -0.98 4.61 1.65
CA ASP A 31 -1.10 4.76 3.10
C ASP A 31 -2.46 4.20 3.56
N LEU A 32 -2.43 2.99 4.12
CA LEU A 32 -3.63 2.30 4.62
C LEU A 32 -4.32 3.03 5.78
N SER A 33 -3.64 3.98 6.44
CA SER A 33 -4.25 4.79 7.50
C SER A 33 -5.12 5.94 6.96
N SER A 34 -5.15 6.15 5.64
CA SER A 34 -5.91 7.20 4.98
C SER A 34 -6.80 6.65 3.87
N MET A 35 -8.13 6.76 4.04
CA MET A 35 -9.09 6.24 3.05
C MET A 35 -8.96 6.95 1.69
N ALA A 36 -8.61 8.23 1.71
CA ALA A 36 -8.31 8.98 0.49
C ALA A 36 -7.08 8.40 -0.25
N SER A 37 -6.04 8.00 0.48
CA SER A 37 -4.86 7.35 -0.13
C SER A 37 -5.21 5.99 -0.71
N VAL A 38 -5.99 5.17 0.00
CA VAL A 38 -6.47 3.87 -0.48
C VAL A 38 -7.24 4.00 -1.80
N ARG A 39 -8.22 4.91 -1.85
CA ARG A 39 -9.01 5.11 -3.08
C ARG A 39 -8.19 5.64 -4.24
N LYS A 40 -7.24 6.54 -3.98
CA LYS A 40 -6.31 7.03 -5.00
C LYS A 40 -5.47 5.87 -5.56
N PHE A 41 -4.88 5.06 -4.70
CA PHE A 41 -4.12 3.87 -5.11
C PHE A 41 -4.97 2.93 -5.97
N ALA A 42 -6.18 2.61 -5.53
CA ALA A 42 -7.07 1.70 -6.24
C ALA A 42 -7.46 2.24 -7.63
N SER A 43 -7.75 3.53 -7.72
CA SER A 43 -8.03 4.21 -9.00
C SER A 43 -6.83 4.20 -9.93
N GLU A 44 -5.62 4.46 -9.43
CA GLU A 44 -4.39 4.45 -10.22
C GLU A 44 -4.04 3.03 -10.70
N PHE A 45 -4.18 2.03 -9.82
CA PHE A 45 -3.98 0.62 -10.18
C PHE A 45 -4.98 0.17 -11.25
N SER A 46 -6.27 0.44 -11.05
CA SER A 46 -7.32 0.12 -12.03
C SER A 46 -7.06 0.78 -13.38
N SER A 47 -6.60 2.04 -13.38
CA SER A 47 -6.28 2.80 -14.59
C SER A 47 -5.06 2.25 -15.34
N SER A 48 -4.21 1.44 -14.70
CA SER A 48 -3.07 0.80 -15.37
C SER A 48 -3.49 -0.28 -16.37
N GLY A 49 -4.72 -0.80 -16.26
CA GLY A 49 -5.21 -1.90 -17.09
C GLY A 49 -4.51 -3.24 -16.86
N LEU A 50 -3.71 -3.36 -15.80
CA LEU A 50 -3.04 -4.60 -15.43
C LEU A 50 -4.00 -5.53 -14.67
N PRO A 51 -3.98 -6.85 -14.93
CA PRO A 51 -4.79 -7.80 -14.17
C PRO A 51 -4.26 -7.95 -12.74
N LEU A 52 -5.16 -7.98 -11.75
CA LEU A 52 -4.83 -8.37 -10.38
C LEU A 52 -4.88 -9.89 -10.23
N ASN A 53 -3.71 -10.54 -10.27
CA ASN A 53 -3.63 -11.99 -10.07
C ASN A 53 -3.55 -12.40 -8.60
N LEU A 54 -2.85 -11.62 -7.78
CA LEU A 54 -2.61 -11.90 -6.36
C LEU A 54 -2.59 -10.59 -5.57
N LEU A 55 -3.24 -10.60 -4.41
CA LEU A 55 -3.18 -9.53 -3.42
C LEU A 55 -2.59 -10.07 -2.11
N ILE A 56 -1.50 -9.47 -1.63
CA ILE A 56 -0.84 -9.87 -0.39
C ILE A 56 -1.05 -8.77 0.65
N ASN A 57 -2.02 -8.96 1.53
CA ASN A 57 -2.32 -8.06 2.64
C ASN A 57 -1.31 -8.25 3.79
N ASN A 58 -0.10 -7.71 3.61
CA ASN A 58 1.01 -7.88 4.55
C ASN A 58 1.23 -6.68 5.50
N ALA A 59 0.90 -5.45 5.06
CA ALA A 59 1.23 -4.26 5.82
C ALA A 59 0.53 -4.22 7.20
N GLY A 60 1.26 -3.84 8.25
CA GLY A 60 0.69 -3.74 9.58
C GLY A 60 1.46 -2.80 10.49
N LEU A 61 0.74 -2.17 11.43
CA LEU A 61 1.29 -1.41 12.54
C LEU A 61 1.02 -2.16 13.85
N MET A 62 2.02 -2.23 14.71
CA MET A 62 1.93 -2.86 16.02
C MET A 62 2.74 -2.05 17.03
N ALA A 63 2.37 -2.12 18.32
CA ALA A 63 3.10 -1.52 19.43
C ALA A 63 3.35 -0.01 19.29
N THR A 64 2.43 0.70 18.63
CA THR A 64 2.42 2.16 18.58
C THR A 64 1.61 2.75 19.74
N PRO A 65 1.92 3.96 20.23
CA PRO A 65 1.02 4.71 21.10
C PRO A 65 -0.37 4.86 20.47
N PHE A 66 -1.39 5.08 21.30
CA PHE A 66 -2.74 5.39 20.82
C PHE A 66 -2.70 6.67 19.97
N MET A 67 -3.19 6.56 18.74
CA MET A 67 -3.27 7.66 17.79
C MET A 67 -4.56 7.54 17.01
N ILE A 68 -5.05 8.68 16.54
CA ILE A 68 -6.21 8.75 15.65
C ILE A 68 -5.70 9.05 14.24
N SER A 69 -6.20 8.31 13.25
CA SER A 69 -5.90 8.50 11.84
C SER A 69 -6.55 9.78 11.28
N LYS A 70 -6.24 10.11 10.03
CA LYS A 70 -6.85 11.25 9.33
C LYS A 70 -8.37 11.12 9.18
N ASP A 71 -8.87 9.88 9.24
CA ASP A 71 -10.30 9.55 9.09
C ASP A 71 -11.01 9.38 10.44
N ASN A 72 -10.39 9.85 11.54
CA ASN A 72 -10.94 9.80 12.90
C ASN A 72 -11.19 8.37 13.44
N ILE A 73 -10.35 7.41 13.03
CA ILE A 73 -10.37 6.01 13.49
C ILE A 73 -9.08 5.74 14.26
N GLU A 74 -9.10 4.87 15.27
CA GLU A 74 -7.87 4.42 15.93
C GLU A 74 -6.86 3.88 14.90
N LEU A 75 -5.60 4.31 14.99
CA LEU A 75 -4.63 4.15 13.91
C LEU A 75 -4.33 2.70 13.52
N GLN A 76 -4.20 1.79 14.51
CA GLN A 76 -3.95 0.38 14.21
C GLN A 76 -5.16 -0.26 13.54
N PHE A 77 -6.37 0.05 14.01
CA PHE A 77 -7.61 -0.43 13.41
C PHE A 77 -7.81 0.12 12.00
N ALA A 78 -7.54 1.42 11.80
CA ALA A 78 -7.58 2.07 10.50
C ALA A 78 -6.62 1.38 9.50
N THR A 79 -5.38 1.12 9.93
CA THR A 79 -4.33 0.60 9.04
C THR A 79 -4.49 -0.90 8.76
N ASN A 80 -4.62 -1.72 9.82
CA ASN A 80 -4.50 -3.17 9.74
C ASN A 80 -5.81 -3.85 9.31
N HIS A 81 -6.94 -3.16 9.47
CA HIS A 81 -8.26 -3.73 9.16
C HIS A 81 -8.99 -2.91 8.10
N ILE A 82 -9.30 -1.64 8.38
CA ILE A 82 -10.17 -0.83 7.50
C ILE A 82 -9.50 -0.53 6.15
N GLY A 83 -8.26 -0.05 6.16
CA GLY A 83 -7.54 0.25 4.92
C GLY A 83 -7.36 -1.00 4.06
N MET A 84 -7.00 -2.13 4.67
CA MET A 84 -6.80 -3.39 3.95
C MET A 84 -8.07 -3.92 3.28
N ILE A 85 -9.21 -3.90 3.99
CA ILE A 85 -10.47 -4.39 3.42
C ILE A 85 -10.95 -3.52 2.26
N ILE A 86 -10.70 -2.21 2.30
CA ILE A 86 -11.07 -1.29 1.21
C ILE A 86 -10.18 -1.50 -0.01
N VAL A 87 -8.87 -1.75 0.16
CA VAL A 87 -8.02 -2.15 -0.97
C VAL A 87 -8.63 -3.38 -1.65
N LEU A 88 -8.93 -4.43 -0.89
CA LEU A 88 -9.50 -5.66 -1.43
C LEU A 88 -10.81 -5.44 -2.21
N SER A 89 -11.66 -4.48 -1.81
CA SER A 89 -12.92 -4.21 -2.50
C SER A 89 -12.80 -3.30 -3.73
N ASP A 90 -11.72 -2.52 -3.83
CA ASP A 90 -11.60 -1.42 -4.79
C ASP A 90 -10.57 -1.67 -5.91
N VAL A 91 -9.72 -2.71 -5.82
CA VAL A 91 -8.71 -3.09 -6.87
C VAL A 91 -9.11 -4.25 -7.77
#